data_AF-A0AAN7V997-F1
#
_entry.id   AF-A0AAN7V997-F1
#
_cell.length_a   1.000
_cell.length_b   1.000
_cell.length_c   1.000
_cell.angle_alpha   90.00
_cell.angle_beta   90.00
_cell.angle_gamma   90.00
#
_symmetry.space_group_name_H-M   'P 1'
#
loop_
_entity.id
_entity.type
_entity.pdbx_description
1 polymer ?
#
loop_
_entity_poly.entity_id
_entity_poly.type
_entity_poly.pdbx_seq_one_letter_code
_entity_poly.pdbx_strand_id
1 'polypeptide(L)'
;MSPAIAAHIVDVLKVLMGKDGTNLGHTRMSTLARNLKYFRRRLHQIGVIVKGSEDSPIVPIMCYFHSKTTAMVRLLLEKNIACTGVMYPVTSFLECRIRICLSPGNTREQLDYALKIISEVVDHIGIKYSRLPHSNEPVEY
;
A
#
# COMPACT_ATOMS: atom_id res chain seq x y z
N MET A 1 20.63 -18.08 14.80
CA MET A 1 20.15 -18.09 13.40
C MET A 1 20.77 -19.30 12.72
N SER A 2 20.01 -20.11 11.98
CA SER A 2 20.60 -21.30 11.33
C SER A 2 21.54 -20.90 10.19
N PRO A 3 22.57 -21.71 9.88
CA PRO A 3 23.48 -21.44 8.77
C PRO A 3 22.76 -21.20 7.43
N ALA A 4 21.69 -21.95 7.16
CA ALA A 4 20.88 -21.80 5.95
C ALA A 4 20.18 -20.43 5.85
N ILE A 5 19.65 -19.91 6.96
CA ILE A 5 19.00 -18.59 6.98
C ILE A 5 20.04 -17.48 6.73
N ALA A 6 21.20 -17.58 7.37
CA ALA A 6 22.28 -16.61 7.18
C ALA A 6 22.76 -16.58 5.72
N ALA A 7 22.95 -17.76 5.11
CA ALA A 7 23.31 -17.87 3.70
C ALA A 7 22.26 -17.22 2.77
N HIS A 8 20.98 -17.49 3.01
CA HIS A 8 19.90 -16.91 2.21
C HIS A 8 19.84 -15.38 2.32
N ILE A 9 20.02 -14.82 3.53
CA ILE A 9 20.07 -13.36 3.73
C ILE A 9 21.23 -12.76 2.94
N VAL A 10 22.42 -13.37 3.00
CA VAL A 10 23.60 -12.91 2.27
C VAL A 10 23.34 -12.89 0.76
N ASP A 11 22.71 -13.93 0.21
CA ASP A 11 22.42 -13.98 -1.22
C ASP A 11 21.34 -12.98 -1.65
N VAL A 12 20.29 -12.78 -0.85
CA VAL A 12 19.30 -11.71 -1.10
C VAL A 12 19.97 -10.35 -1.13
N LEU A 13 20.89 -10.06 -0.20
CA LEU A 13 21.63 -8.80 -0.19
C LEU A 13 22.51 -8.65 -1.44
N LYS A 14 23.17 -9.71 -1.91
CA LYS A 14 23.95 -9.67 -3.16
C LYS A 14 23.06 -9.30 -4.35
N VAL A 15 21.89 -9.92 -4.48
CA VAL A 15 20.92 -9.63 -5.55
C VAL A 15 20.42 -8.18 -5.49
N LEU A 16 20.09 -7.69 -4.29
CA LEU A 16 19.65 -6.31 -4.09
C LEU A 16 20.74 -5.30 -4.46
N MET A 17 22.00 -5.64 -4.20
CA MET A 17 23.15 -4.80 -4.54
C MET A 17 23.67 -4.99 -5.98
N GLY A 18 23.07 -5.88 -6.78
CA GLY A 18 23.56 -6.24 -8.13
C GLY A 18 24.92 -6.97 -8.13
N LYS A 19 25.35 -7.48 -6.97
CA LYS A 19 26.63 -8.21 -6.80
C LYS A 19 26.55 -9.67 -7.27
N ASP A 20 25.36 -10.14 -7.62
CA ASP A 20 25.10 -11.42 -8.27
C ASP A 20 25.34 -11.36 -9.79
N GLY A 21 25.70 -10.20 -10.34
CA GLY A 21 25.90 -9.98 -11.77
C GLY A 21 24.60 -9.75 -12.54
N THR A 22 23.45 -9.65 -11.86
CA THR A 22 22.16 -9.35 -12.47
C THR A 22 21.65 -7.96 -12.08
N ASN A 23 20.67 -7.45 -12.83
CA ASN A 23 19.97 -6.20 -12.51
C ASN A 23 18.63 -6.43 -11.79
N LEU A 24 18.40 -7.63 -11.25
CA LEU A 24 17.09 -8.01 -10.71
C LEU A 24 16.65 -7.12 -9.54
N GLY A 25 17.57 -6.80 -8.61
CA GLY A 25 17.32 -5.90 -7.49
C GLY A 25 16.84 -4.52 -7.95
N HIS A 26 17.60 -3.90 -8.85
CA HIS A 26 17.28 -2.59 -9.43
C HIS A 26 15.94 -2.60 -10.18
N THR A 27 15.69 -3.61 -11.02
CA THR A 27 14.43 -3.73 -11.77
C THR A 27 13.24 -3.86 -10.83
N ARG A 28 13.34 -4.66 -9.76
CA ARG A 28 12.26 -4.80 -8.76
C ARG A 28 12.01 -3.50 -8.01
N MET A 29 13.05 -2.77 -7.62
CA MET A 29 12.89 -1.47 -6.96
C MET A 29 12.21 -0.44 -7.87
N SER A 30 12.59 -0.39 -9.15
CA SER A 30 11.96 0.49 -10.14
C SER A 30 10.48 0.16 -10.37
N THR A 31 10.14 -1.12 -10.53
CA THR A 31 8.75 -1.58 -10.64
C THR A 31 7.92 -1.22 -9.41
N LEU A 32 8.48 -1.41 -8.22
CA LEU A 32 7.81 -1.04 -6.96
C LEU A 32 7.56 0.48 -6.90
N ALA A 33 8.53 1.31 -7.25
CA ALA A 33 8.37 2.77 -7.27
C ALA A 33 7.27 3.21 -8.25
N ARG A 34 7.22 2.62 -9.44
CA ARG A 34 6.13 2.86 -10.41
C ARG A 34 4.76 2.47 -9.85
N ASN A 35 4.64 1.26 -9.29
CA ASN A 35 3.42 0.78 -8.66
C ASN A 35 2.95 1.70 -7.53
N LEU A 36 3.88 2.20 -6.71
CA LEU A 36 3.59 3.11 -5.61
C LEU A 36 3.04 4.45 -6.08
N LYS A 37 3.72 5.07 -7.05
CA LYS A 37 3.29 6.35 -7.63
C LYS A 37 1.90 6.24 -8.25
N TYR A 38 1.66 5.17 -9.01
CA TYR A 38 0.33 4.89 -9.57
C TYR A 38 -0.73 4.75 -8.48
N PHE A 39 -0.51 3.85 -7.53
CA PHE A 39 -1.49 3.53 -6.49
C PHE A 39 -1.82 4.72 -5.59
N ARG A 40 -0.80 5.48 -5.16
CA ARG A 40 -1.00 6.68 -4.32
C ARG A 40 -1.78 7.76 -5.06
N ARG A 41 -1.44 8.05 -6.31
CA ARG A 41 -2.17 9.05 -7.13
C ARG A 41 -3.64 8.67 -7.26
N ARG A 42 -3.93 7.39 -7.55
CA ARG A 42 -5.31 6.88 -7.62
C ARG A 42 -6.05 6.98 -6.28
N LEU A 43 -5.40 6.69 -5.15
CA LEU A 43 -6.00 6.90 -3.82
C LEU A 43 -6.30 8.37 -3.53
N HIS A 44 -5.43 9.30 -3.95
CA HIS A 44 -5.71 10.72 -3.83
C HIS A 44 -6.95 11.14 -4.65
N GLN A 45 -7.14 10.56 -5.84
CA GLN A 45 -8.35 10.78 -6.65
C GLN A 45 -9.62 10.21 -6.00
N ILE A 46 -9.51 9.08 -5.28
CA ILE A 46 -10.63 8.51 -4.51
C ILE A 46 -11.06 9.43 -3.36
N GLY A 47 -10.18 10.34 -2.90
CA GLY A 47 -10.50 11.31 -1.84
C GLY A 47 -10.18 10.82 -0.42
N VAL A 48 -9.38 9.75 -0.28
CA VAL A 48 -8.87 9.32 1.03
C VAL A 48 -7.62 10.12 1.43
N ILE A 49 -7.37 10.20 2.73
CA ILE A 49 -6.14 10.80 3.25
C ILE A 49 -5.07 9.71 3.34
N VAL A 50 -4.02 9.84 2.52
CA VAL A 50 -2.83 8.99 2.55
C VAL A 50 -1.70 9.75 3.26
N LYS A 51 -1.10 9.14 4.29
CA LYS A 51 0.00 9.76 5.07
C LYS A 51 1.36 9.18 4.66
N GLY A 52 2.44 9.95 4.85
CA GLY A 52 3.82 9.49 4.68
C GLY A 52 4.40 9.71 3.28
N SER A 53 5.67 9.36 3.11
CA SER A 53 6.44 9.61 1.87
C SER A 53 5.86 8.85 0.67
N GLU A 54 5.93 9.46 -0.52
CA GLU A 54 5.54 8.84 -1.79
C GLU A 54 6.34 7.56 -2.09
N ASP A 55 7.62 7.53 -1.71
CA ASP A 55 8.53 6.41 -1.96
C ASP A 55 8.37 5.25 -0.96
N SER A 56 7.50 5.39 0.04
CA SER A 56 7.32 4.34 1.05
C SER A 56 6.42 3.21 0.51
N PRO A 57 6.89 1.93 0.54
CA PRO A 57 6.11 0.77 0.10
C PRO A 57 4.88 0.48 0.97
N ILE A 58 4.81 1.12 2.13
CA ILE A 58 3.66 1.08 3.03
C ILE A 58 2.81 2.30 2.74
N VAL A 59 1.59 2.06 2.26
CA VAL A 59 0.60 3.09 1.93
C VAL A 59 -0.45 3.13 3.04
N PRO A 60 -0.39 4.10 3.97
CA PRO A 60 -1.32 4.20 5.09
C PRO A 60 -2.51 5.06 4.71
N ILE A 61 -3.72 4.49 4.80
CA ILE A 61 -4.99 5.20 4.57
C ILE A 61 -5.60 5.53 5.93
N MET A 62 -5.83 6.82 6.20
CA MET A 62 -6.30 7.30 7.49
C MET A 62 -7.80 7.06 7.66
N CYS A 63 -8.18 6.34 8.71
CA CYS A 63 -9.58 6.04 9.04
C CYS A 63 -10.09 6.89 10.23
N TYR A 64 -9.18 7.34 11.11
CA TYR A 64 -9.40 8.15 12.33
C TYR A 64 -10.28 7.52 13.41
N PHE A 65 -11.13 6.55 13.07
CA PHE A 65 -12.00 5.83 13.99
C PHE A 65 -11.67 4.33 14.00
N HIS A 66 -11.60 3.75 15.20
CA HIS A 66 -11.31 2.33 15.40
C HIS A 66 -12.37 1.44 14.72
N SER A 67 -13.65 1.75 14.91
CA SER A 67 -14.77 1.01 14.29
C SER A 67 -14.67 0.99 12.77
N LYS A 68 -14.41 2.14 12.15
CA LYS A 68 -14.23 2.26 10.69
C LYS A 68 -12.99 1.52 10.19
N THR A 69 -11.91 1.52 10.97
CA THR A 69 -10.68 0.79 10.62
C THR A 69 -10.93 -0.71 10.60
N THR A 70 -11.61 -1.25 11.62
CA THR A 70 -11.99 -2.67 11.68
C THR A 70 -12.97 -3.06 10.58
N ALA A 71 -13.97 -2.19 10.30
CA ALA A 71 -14.91 -2.41 9.20
C ALA A 71 -14.21 -2.46 7.84
N MET A 72 -13.28 -1.53 7.59
CA MET A 72 -12.50 -1.47 6.35
C MET A 72 -11.71 -2.76 6.13
N VAL A 73 -11.02 -3.26 7.17
CA VAL A 73 -10.25 -4.51 7.08
C VAL A 73 -11.15 -5.70 6.74
N ARG A 74 -12.32 -5.81 7.39
CA ARG A 74 -13.27 -6.89 7.14
C ARG A 74 -13.85 -6.86 5.73
N LEU A 75 -14.33 -5.69 5.29
CA LEU A 75 -14.95 -5.52 3.98
C LEU A 75 -13.94 -5.72 2.83
N LEU A 76 -12.69 -5.30 3.02
CA LEU A 76 -11.63 -5.59 2.06
C LEU A 76 -11.30 -7.08 2.01
N LEU A 77 -11.25 -7.76 3.16
CA LEU A 77 -10.97 -9.19 3.24
C LEU A 77 -12.05 -10.02 2.55
N GLU A 78 -13.33 -9.66 2.70
CA GLU A 78 -14.46 -10.29 1.98
C GLU A 78 -14.33 -10.20 0.45
N LYS A 79 -13.58 -9.20 -0.04
CA LYS A 79 -13.27 -9.00 -1.47
C LYS A 79 -11.89 -9.54 -1.86
N ASN A 80 -11.29 -10.37 -1.02
CA ASN A 80 -9.96 -10.98 -1.20
C ASN A 80 -8.81 -9.97 -1.23
N ILE A 81 -8.93 -8.85 -0.51
CA ILE A 81 -7.86 -7.86 -0.36
C ILE A 81 -7.40 -7.86 1.10
N ALA A 82 -6.18 -8.33 1.32
CA ALA A 82 -5.56 -8.31 2.64
C ALA A 82 -4.98 -6.94 2.96
N CYS A 83 -5.35 -6.36 4.10
CA CYS A 83 -4.73 -5.16 4.64
C CYS A 83 -4.61 -5.26 6.17
N THR A 84 -3.73 -4.45 6.76
CA THR A 84 -3.52 -4.44 8.22
C THR A 84 -4.14 -3.20 8.83
N GLY A 85 -5.12 -3.39 9.71
CA GLY A 85 -5.61 -2.31 10.57
C GLY A 85 -4.60 -1.98 11.67
N VAL A 86 -4.24 -0.72 11.80
CA VAL A 86 -3.32 -0.22 12.82
C VAL A 86 -4.04 0.81 13.67
N MET A 87 -4.12 0.51 14.96
CA MET A 87 -4.86 1.28 15.95
C MET A 87 -4.10 1.26 17.29
N TYR A 88 -4.63 1.94 18.32
CA TYR A 88 -4.03 1.95 19.65
C TYR A 88 -3.81 0.51 20.17
N PRO A 89 -2.67 0.18 20.81
CA PRO A 89 -1.59 1.06 21.26
C PRO A 89 -0.46 1.33 20.24
N VAL A 90 -0.53 0.76 19.03
CA VAL A 90 0.55 0.87 18.02
C VAL A 90 0.66 2.29 17.46
N THR A 91 -0.45 3.03 17.42
CA THR A 91 -0.52 4.43 17.03
C THR A 91 -1.35 5.20 18.04
N SER A 92 -1.20 6.54 18.06
CA SER A 92 -2.08 7.41 18.85
C SER A 92 -3.55 7.12 18.54
N PHE A 93 -4.42 7.29 19.53
CA PHE A 93 -5.84 6.95 19.44
C PHE A 93 -6.55 7.58 18.22
N LEU A 94 -6.21 8.83 17.90
CA LEU A 94 -6.76 9.59 16.77
C LEU A 94 -6.07 9.29 15.43
N GLU A 95 -5.01 8.49 15.40
CA GLU A 95 -4.23 8.20 14.18
C GLU A 95 -4.50 6.79 13.61
N CYS A 96 -5.67 6.23 13.89
CA CYS A 96 -6.05 4.92 13.35
C CYS A 96 -6.10 4.91 11.82
N ARG A 97 -5.53 3.87 11.23
CA ARG A 97 -5.30 3.75 9.79
C ARG A 97 -5.21 2.30 9.36
N ILE A 98 -5.53 2.02 8.10
CA ILE A 98 -5.15 0.76 7.47
C ILE A 98 -3.80 0.93 6.76
N ARG A 99 -2.99 -0.13 6.71
CA ARG A 99 -1.74 -0.19 5.96
C ARG A 99 -1.90 -1.18 4.81
N ILE A 100 -1.63 -0.71 3.60
CA ILE A 100 -1.51 -1.54 2.41
C ILE A 100 -0.03 -1.59 2.04
N CYS A 101 0.52 -2.80 1.91
CA CYS A 101 1.91 -3.01 1.56
C CYS A 101 1.99 -3.46 0.10
N LEU A 102 2.65 -2.66 -0.73
CA LEU A 102 2.83 -2.99 -2.15
C LEU A 102 4.11 -3.78 -2.36
N SER A 103 4.06 -4.67 -3.33
CA SER A 103 5.18 -5.48 -3.79
C SER A 103 5.46 -5.21 -5.27
N PRO A 104 6.71 -5.35 -5.73
CA PRO A 104 7.01 -5.36 -7.17
C PRO A 104 6.28 -6.48 -7.93
N GLY A 105 5.79 -7.51 -7.24
CA GLY A 105 5.00 -8.59 -7.84
C GLY A 105 3.55 -8.24 -8.15
N ASN A 106 3.05 -7.08 -7.68
CA ASN A 106 1.68 -6.67 -7.98
C ASN A 106 1.57 -6.19 -9.43
N THR A 107 0.66 -6.81 -10.19
CA THR A 107 0.36 -6.39 -11.58
C THR A 107 -0.58 -5.20 -11.60
N ARG A 108 -0.62 -4.48 -12.72
CA ARG A 108 -1.50 -3.32 -12.87
C ARG A 108 -2.98 -3.69 -12.67
N GLU A 109 -3.40 -4.84 -13.17
CA GLU A 109 -4.78 -5.34 -13.07
C GLU A 109 -5.16 -5.61 -11.60
N GLN A 110 -4.22 -6.13 -10.81
CA GLN A 110 -4.41 -6.33 -9.38
C GLN A 110 -4.51 -4.98 -8.63
N LEU A 111 -3.70 -3.99 -9.01
CA LEU A 111 -3.78 -2.64 -8.45
C LEU A 111 -5.12 -1.98 -8.78
N ASP A 112 -5.58 -2.10 -10.03
CA ASP A 112 -6.85 -1.54 -10.49
C ASP A 112 -8.04 -2.19 -9.80
N TYR A 113 -8.03 -3.52 -9.66
CA TYR A 113 -9.01 -4.24 -8.86
C TYR A 113 -9.02 -3.75 -7.41
N ALA A 114 -7.85 -3.66 -6.78
CA ALA A 114 -7.74 -3.19 -5.41
C ALA A 114 -8.27 -1.76 -5.24
N LEU A 115 -7.90 -0.84 -6.13
CA LEU A 115 -8.35 0.55 -6.11
C LEU A 115 -9.86 0.68 -6.31
N LYS A 116 -10.44 -0.12 -7.22
CA LYS A 116 -11.89 -0.15 -7.44
C LYS A 116 -12.62 -0.56 -6.16
N ILE A 117 -12.23 -1.68 -5.56
CA ILE A 117 -12.86 -2.17 -4.33
C ILE A 117 -12.63 -1.20 -3.17
N ILE A 118 -11.43 -0.63 -3.04
CA ILE A 118 -11.15 0.39 -2.02
C ILE A 118 -12.09 1.57 -2.19
N SER A 119 -12.33 2.05 -3.41
CA SER A 119 -13.28 3.15 -3.66
C SER A 119 -14.69 2.79 -3.18
N GLU A 120 -15.20 1.61 -3.56
CA GLU A 120 -16.54 1.14 -3.15
C GLU A 120 -16.68 1.06 -1.63
N VAL A 121 -15.68 0.48 -0.95
CA VAL A 121 -15.70 0.32 0.52
C VAL A 121 -15.54 1.67 1.23
N VAL A 122 -14.67 2.55 0.72
CA VAL A 122 -14.47 3.90 1.26
C VAL A 122 -15.75 4.73 1.17
N ASP A 123 -16.48 4.61 0.06
CA ASP A 123 -17.80 5.23 -0.13
C ASP A 123 -18.81 4.69 0.88
N HIS A 124 -18.86 3.37 1.05
CA HIS A 124 -19.79 2.73 1.98
C HIS A 124 -19.54 3.11 3.46
N ILE A 125 -18.28 3.19 3.89
CA ILE A 125 -17.90 3.53 5.28
C ILE A 125 -17.85 5.06 5.51
N GLY A 126 -17.83 5.85 4.44
CA GLY A 126 -17.74 7.30 4.48
C GLY A 126 -16.42 7.79 5.06
N ILE A 127 -15.29 7.44 4.43
CA ILE A 127 -13.93 7.88 4.84
C ILE A 127 -13.20 8.74 3.81
N LYS A 128 -13.92 9.31 2.84
CA LYS A 128 -13.41 10.33 1.91
C LYS A 128 -13.21 11.68 2.62
N TYR A 129 -12.21 11.73 3.50
CA TYR A 129 -11.96 12.90 4.34
C TYR A 129 -11.12 13.99 3.65
N SER A 130 -10.50 13.70 2.50
CA SER A 130 -9.66 14.67 1.81
C SER A 130 -10.49 15.86 1.32
N ARG A 131 -10.01 17.08 1.59
CA ARG A 131 -10.59 18.33 1.09
C ARG A 131 -9.81 18.92 -0.08
N LEU A 132 -8.76 18.23 -0.53
CA LEU A 132 -7.95 18.69 -1.67
C LEU A 132 -8.76 18.56 -2.97
N PRO A 133 -8.51 19.42 -3.98
CA PRO A 133 -9.16 19.31 -5.27
C PRO A 133 -8.88 17.94 -5.88
N HIS A 134 -9.94 17.28 -6.36
CA HIS A 134 -9.84 15.95 -6.94
C HIS A 134 -9.54 16.13 -8.44
N SER A 135 -8.39 15.64 -8.90
CA SER A 135 -8.12 15.59 -10.34
C SER A 135 -8.86 14.40 -10.95
N ASN A 136 -9.64 14.66 -12.00
CA ASN A 136 -10.29 13.62 -12.80
C ASN A 136 -9.41 13.13 -13.96
N GLU A 137 -8.17 13.62 -14.05
CA GLU A 137 -7.25 13.25 -15.12
C GLU A 137 -6.88 11.75 -15.01
N PRO A 138 -6.75 11.04 -16.12
CA PRO A 138 -6.29 9.66 -16.09
C PRO A 138 -4.86 9.62 -15.52
N VAL A 139 -4.65 8.81 -14.48
CA VAL A 139 -3.31 8.57 -13.95
C VAL A 139 -2.62 7.56 -14.86
N GLU A 140 -1.57 8.00 -15.55
CA GLU A 140 -0.72 7.10 -16.32
C GLU A 140 0.08 6.16 -15.41
N TYR A 141 0.22 4.91 -15.86
CA TYR A 141 0.97 3.84 -15.19
C TYR A 141 2.41 3.77 -15.70
#